data_AF-A0A427AC17-F1
#
_entry.id   AF-A0A427AC17-F1
#
_cell.length_a   1.000
_cell.length_b   1.000
_cell.length_c   1.000
_cell.angle_alpha   90.00
_cell.angle_beta   90.00
_cell.angle_gamma   90.00
#
_symmetry.space_group_name_H-M   'P 1'
#
loop_
_entity.id
_entity.type
_entity.pdbx_description
1 polymer ?
#
loop_
_entity_poly.entity_id
_entity_poly.type
_entity_poly.pdbx_seq_one_letter_code
_entity_poly.pdbx_strand_id
1 'polypeptide(L)'
;MSVQQTVRSKIPVQPLELENAKETPLNLYKPKEPYTATIVSVERLVGPNAPGETCHIVIDHAGNVPYWEGQSYGVIPPGENPKKPGSPHNVRLYSIASTRYGDSFDGKTASLCVRRAVYYDAETGKEDPSKKGVCSNFLCDSKPGDKILLTGIFARL
;
A
#
# COMPACT_ATOMS: atom_id res chain seq x y z
N MET A 1 -36.15 17.42 13.62
CA MET A 1 -35.17 17.15 14.71
C MET A 1 -33.79 17.47 14.16
N SER A 2 -33.14 18.52 14.68
CA SER A 2 -31.82 18.97 14.21
C SER A 2 -30.74 18.08 14.85
N VAL A 3 -29.95 17.39 14.02
CA VAL A 3 -28.81 16.61 14.50
C VAL A 3 -27.70 17.59 14.83
N GLN A 4 -27.49 17.85 16.12
CA GLN A 4 -26.31 18.57 16.60
C GLN A 4 -25.06 17.77 16.21
N GLN A 5 -24.31 18.25 15.22
CA GLN A 5 -22.95 17.79 14.98
C GLN A 5 -22.10 18.16 16.20
N THR A 6 -21.81 17.18 17.04
CA THR A 6 -20.76 17.30 18.05
C THR A 6 -19.44 17.59 17.32
N VAL A 7 -18.89 18.79 17.49
CA VAL A 7 -17.57 19.16 16.97
C VAL A 7 -16.54 18.33 17.73
N ARG A 8 -16.16 17.18 17.16
CA ARG A 8 -15.05 16.38 17.69
C ARG A 8 -13.75 17.15 17.44
N SER A 9 -12.93 17.31 18.47
CA SER A 9 -11.58 17.89 18.35
C SER A 9 -10.75 17.08 17.34
N LYS A 10 -9.99 17.77 16.48
CA LYS A 10 -9.08 17.12 15.53
C LYS A 10 -7.99 16.34 16.27
N ILE A 11 -7.57 15.22 15.69
CA ILE A 11 -6.46 14.41 16.23
C ILE A 11 -5.15 15.18 16.01
N PRO A 12 -4.28 15.32 17.03
CA PRO A 12 -2.96 15.92 16.86
C PRO A 12 -2.07 15.00 16.00
N VAL A 13 -1.30 15.59 15.08
CA VAL A 13 -0.40 14.87 14.17
C VAL A 13 1.01 15.44 14.26
N GLN A 14 2.01 14.59 14.04
CA GLN A 14 3.44 14.95 14.02
C GLN A 14 4.19 14.11 12.97
N PRO A 15 5.35 14.54 12.47
CA PRO A 15 5.97 15.86 12.63
C PRO A 15 5.32 16.93 11.74
N LEU A 16 5.12 18.15 12.26
CA LEU A 16 4.53 19.27 11.51
C LEU A 16 5.41 19.75 10.34
N GLU A 17 6.68 19.39 10.38
CA GLU A 17 7.68 19.65 9.35
C GLU A 17 7.29 19.03 7.99
N LEU A 18 6.41 18.03 7.98
CA LEU A 18 5.84 17.46 6.75
C LEU A 18 5.01 18.47 5.93
N GLU A 19 4.60 19.59 6.51
CA GLU A 19 3.92 20.69 5.80
C GLU A 19 4.90 21.71 5.19
N ASN A 20 6.18 21.70 5.59
CA ASN A 20 7.14 22.70 5.14
C ASN A 20 7.60 22.48 3.70
N ALA A 21 7.41 21.28 3.15
CA ALA A 21 7.78 20.95 1.79
C ALA A 21 6.95 21.78 0.79
N LYS A 22 7.63 22.45 -0.14
CA LYS A 22 6.97 23.26 -1.19
C LYS A 22 6.62 22.46 -2.44
N GLU A 23 7.26 21.31 -2.62
CA GLU A 23 7.09 20.45 -3.78
C GLU A 23 6.78 19.03 -3.34
N THR A 24 6.01 18.32 -4.17
CA THR A 24 5.69 16.92 -3.93
C THR A 24 6.95 16.06 -4.03
N PRO A 25 7.17 15.13 -3.09
CA PRO A 25 8.23 14.14 -3.25
C PRO A 25 7.90 13.24 -4.45
N LEU A 26 8.86 13.09 -5.36
CA LEU A 26 8.71 12.31 -6.60
C LEU A 26 9.92 11.40 -6.79
N ASN A 27 9.68 10.12 -7.09
CA ASN A 27 10.71 9.14 -7.48
C ASN A 27 11.92 9.02 -6.53
N LEU A 28 11.72 9.18 -5.21
CA LEU A 28 12.79 9.08 -4.21
C LEU A 28 13.57 7.77 -4.29
N TYR A 29 12.86 6.66 -4.52
CA TYR A 29 13.45 5.32 -4.69
C TYR A 29 13.11 4.76 -6.06
N LYS A 30 14.10 4.16 -6.73
CA LYS A 30 13.93 3.61 -8.09
C LYS A 30 13.82 2.10 -8.03
N PRO A 31 13.28 1.43 -9.06
CA PRO A 31 13.19 -0.03 -9.06
C PRO A 31 14.52 -0.77 -8.92
N LYS A 32 15.63 -0.12 -9.29
CA LYS A 32 16.99 -0.66 -9.10
C LYS A 32 17.50 -0.56 -7.66
N GLU A 33 17.00 0.42 -6.91
CA GLU A 33 17.39 0.72 -5.54
C GLU A 33 16.12 1.03 -4.73
N PRO A 34 15.26 0.00 -4.48
CA PRO A 34 14.05 0.17 -3.70
C PRO A 34 14.36 0.34 -2.21
N TYR A 35 13.48 1.02 -1.50
CA TYR A 35 13.52 1.10 -0.04
C TYR A 35 12.93 -0.18 0.57
N THR A 36 13.60 -0.74 1.57
CA THR A 36 13.09 -1.91 2.30
C THR A 36 12.27 -1.44 3.51
N ALA A 37 10.95 -1.42 3.35
CA ALA A 37 10.01 -1.11 4.42
C ALA A 37 9.56 -2.38 5.15
N THR A 38 8.81 -2.19 6.25
CA THR A 38 8.32 -3.30 7.08
C THR A 38 6.80 -3.26 7.18
N ILE A 39 6.15 -4.41 7.08
CA ILE A 39 4.71 -4.54 7.29
C ILE A 39 4.42 -4.40 8.79
N VAL A 40 3.50 -3.50 9.14
CA VAL A 40 3.02 -3.30 10.51
C VAL A 40 1.79 -4.17 10.75
N SER A 41 0.82 -4.11 9.85
CA SER A 41 -0.42 -4.89 9.95
C SER A 41 -1.05 -5.14 8.59
N VAL A 42 -1.85 -6.21 8.52
CA VAL A 42 -2.69 -6.55 7.38
C VAL A 42 -4.04 -6.97 7.92
N GLU A 43 -5.08 -6.23 7.58
CA GLU A 43 -6.44 -6.45 8.08
C GLU A 43 -7.44 -6.52 6.93
N ARG A 44 -8.35 -7.50 6.96
CA ARG A 44 -9.41 -7.62 5.98
C ARG A 44 -10.48 -6.55 6.23
N LEU A 45 -10.76 -5.73 5.22
CA LEU A 45 -11.74 -4.63 5.28
C LEU A 45 -13.18 -5.06 4.99
N VAL A 46 -13.37 -6.25 4.43
CA VAL A 46 -14.65 -6.69 3.87
C VAL A 46 -15.22 -7.88 4.62
N GLY A 47 -16.55 -7.92 4.77
CA GLY A 47 -17.25 -9.03 5.42
C GLY A 47 -17.16 -10.37 4.66
N PRO A 48 -17.69 -11.45 5.25
CA PRO A 48 -17.59 -12.80 4.69
C PRO A 48 -18.30 -12.93 3.33
N ASN A 49 -19.35 -12.15 3.08
CA ASN A 49 -20.17 -12.21 1.86
C ASN A 49 -19.63 -11.35 0.71
N ALA A 50 -18.47 -10.73 0.86
CA ALA A 50 -17.87 -9.93 -0.21
C ALA A 50 -17.36 -10.83 -1.35
N PRO A 51 -17.49 -10.40 -2.63
CA PRO A 51 -17.09 -11.21 -3.79
C PRO A 51 -15.58 -11.42 -3.93
N GLY A 52 -14.78 -10.72 -3.12
CA GLY A 52 -13.35 -10.86 -3.07
C GLY A 52 -12.81 -10.21 -1.80
N GLU A 53 -11.56 -10.51 -1.47
CA GLU A 53 -10.89 -9.95 -0.31
C GLU A 53 -10.25 -8.60 -0.67
N THR A 54 -10.51 -7.59 0.17
CA THR A 54 -9.76 -6.33 0.18
C THR A 54 -9.15 -6.15 1.56
N CYS A 55 -7.85 -5.88 1.61
CA CYS A 55 -7.11 -5.68 2.85
C CYS A 55 -6.62 -4.24 2.98
N HIS A 56 -6.59 -3.76 4.23
CA HIS A 56 -5.87 -2.59 4.67
C HIS A 56 -4.49 -3.03 5.14
N ILE A 57 -3.44 -2.42 4.60
CA ILE A 57 -2.07 -2.82 4.84
C ILE A 57 -1.31 -1.60 5.33
N VAL A 58 -0.83 -1.64 6.57
CA VAL A 58 -0.02 -0.58 7.15
C VAL A 58 1.45 -0.95 6.99
N ILE A 59 2.23 -0.02 6.44
CA ILE A 59 3.63 -0.20 6.09
C ILE A 59 4.44 0.87 6.82
N ASP A 60 5.45 0.46 7.58
CA ASP A 60 6.42 1.33 8.22
C ASP A 60 7.56 1.63 7.24
N HIS A 61 7.63 2.88 6.82
CA HIS A 61 8.71 3.43 5.99
C HIS A 61 9.70 4.28 6.80
N ALA A 62 9.55 4.34 8.12
CA ALA A 62 10.39 5.07 9.08
C ALA A 62 10.58 6.57 8.76
N GLY A 63 9.69 7.16 7.95
CA GLY A 63 9.78 8.53 7.49
C GLY A 63 10.73 8.73 6.29
N ASN A 64 11.31 7.66 5.75
CA ASN A 64 12.25 7.73 4.62
C ASN A 64 11.55 7.89 3.26
N VAL A 65 10.27 7.53 3.18
CA VAL A 65 9.49 7.60 1.93
C VAL A 65 8.28 8.53 2.11
N PRO A 66 8.46 9.80 2.52
CA PRO A 66 7.33 10.70 2.76
C PRO A 66 6.57 10.97 1.46
N TYR A 67 5.24 11.11 1.54
CA TYR A 67 4.34 11.31 0.41
C TYR A 67 3.30 12.39 0.71
N TRP A 68 2.65 12.88 -0.34
CA TRP A 68 1.44 13.69 -0.24
C TRP A 68 0.21 12.88 -0.59
N GLU A 69 -0.93 13.34 -0.08
CA GLU A 69 -2.23 12.75 -0.33
C GLU A 69 -2.53 12.67 -1.84
N GLY A 70 -3.05 11.53 -2.29
CA GLY A 70 -3.37 11.27 -3.70
C GLY A 70 -2.22 10.65 -4.51
N GLN A 71 -1.03 10.52 -3.93
CA GLN A 71 0.07 9.83 -4.60
C GLN A 71 0.02 8.30 -4.43
N SER A 72 0.88 7.59 -5.19
CA SER A 72 0.95 6.12 -5.18
C SER A 72 2.34 5.61 -4.84
N TYR A 73 2.40 4.49 -4.13
CA TYR A 73 3.63 3.71 -3.98
C TYR A 73 3.73 2.62 -5.02
N GLY A 74 4.96 2.36 -5.46
CA GLY A 74 5.25 1.15 -6.21
C GLY A 74 5.76 0.05 -5.28
N VAL A 75 5.26 -1.17 -5.47
CA VAL A 75 5.67 -2.36 -4.73
C VAL A 75 6.31 -3.34 -5.71
N ILE A 76 7.47 -3.87 -5.32
CA ILE A 76 8.13 -5.00 -6.01
C ILE A 76 7.91 -6.25 -5.15
N PRO A 77 7.07 -7.20 -5.60
CA PRO A 77 6.90 -8.45 -4.87
C PRO A 77 8.16 -9.32 -4.98
N PRO A 78 8.40 -10.21 -4.00
CA PRO A 78 9.53 -11.13 -4.05
C PRO A 78 9.39 -12.15 -5.19
N GLY A 79 10.52 -12.65 -5.67
CA GLY A 79 10.57 -13.64 -6.76
C GLY A 79 11.05 -13.06 -8.10
N GLU A 80 11.06 -13.93 -9.11
CA GLU A 80 11.55 -13.60 -10.45
C GLU A 80 10.42 -13.35 -11.44
N ASN A 81 10.68 -12.48 -12.40
CA ASN A 81 9.75 -12.23 -13.48
C ASN A 81 9.60 -13.47 -14.38
N PRO A 82 8.40 -14.07 -14.51
CA PRO A 82 8.20 -15.26 -15.35
C PRO A 82 8.53 -15.02 -16.83
N LYS A 83 8.48 -13.75 -17.28
CA LYS A 83 8.81 -13.37 -18.66
C LYS A 83 10.29 -13.06 -18.88
N LYS A 84 11.06 -12.88 -17.80
CA LYS A 84 12.49 -12.52 -17.82
C LYS A 84 13.19 -13.18 -16.63
N PRO A 85 13.61 -14.45 -16.77
CA PRO A 85 14.33 -15.18 -15.72
C PRO A 85 15.54 -14.39 -15.20
N GLY A 86 15.79 -14.42 -13.89
CA GLY A 86 16.85 -13.65 -13.24
C GLY A 86 16.60 -12.14 -13.08
N SER A 87 15.46 -11.62 -13.56
CA SER A 87 15.04 -10.23 -13.30
C SER A 87 13.98 -10.17 -12.20
N PRO A 88 13.98 -9.14 -11.33
CA PRO A 88 12.93 -8.96 -10.34
C PRO A 88 11.56 -8.74 -11.00
N HIS A 89 10.49 -9.00 -10.27
CA HIS A 89 9.15 -8.65 -10.72
C HIS A 89 9.02 -7.15 -11.05
N ASN A 90 8.17 -6.83 -12.02
CA ASN A 90 7.83 -5.45 -12.33
C ASN A 90 7.14 -4.77 -11.13
N VAL A 91 7.33 -3.46 -11.00
CA VAL A 91 6.64 -2.62 -10.02
C VAL A 91 5.12 -2.66 -10.24
N ARG A 92 4.34 -2.78 -9.16
CA ARG A 92 2.89 -2.57 -9.16
C ARG A 92 2.57 -1.32 -8.35
N LEU A 93 1.78 -0.41 -8.91
CA LEU A 93 1.40 0.83 -8.25
C LEU A 93 0.14 0.62 -7.41
N TYR A 94 0.16 1.17 -6.20
CA TYR A 94 -0.97 1.21 -5.28
C TYR A 94 -1.14 2.63 -4.77
N SER A 95 -2.36 3.16 -4.90
CA SER A 95 -2.73 4.44 -4.30
C SER A 95 -2.57 4.37 -2.78
N ILE A 96 -1.98 5.40 -2.21
CA ILE A 96 -1.82 5.51 -0.77
C ILE A 96 -3.18 5.91 -0.19
N ALA A 97 -3.66 5.12 0.78
CA ALA A 97 -4.96 5.27 1.42
C ALA A 97 -4.90 6.04 2.75
N SER A 98 -3.71 6.49 3.14
CA SER A 98 -3.44 7.26 4.36
C SER A 98 -3.08 8.71 4.05
N THR A 99 -3.16 9.58 5.07
CA THR A 99 -2.56 10.93 5.02
C THR A 99 -1.04 10.84 5.10
N ARG A 100 -0.31 11.93 4.85
CA ARG A 100 1.17 11.99 5.01
C ARG A 100 1.67 11.64 6.42
N TYR A 101 0.79 11.73 7.42
CA TYR A 101 1.07 11.36 8.81
C TYR A 101 0.88 9.87 9.09
N GLY A 102 0.27 9.13 8.17
CA GLY A 102 -0.07 7.72 8.34
C GLY A 102 -1.17 7.50 9.37
N ASP A 103 -1.51 6.23 9.61
CA ASP A 103 -2.58 5.85 10.54
C ASP A 103 -2.15 5.94 12.01
N SER A 104 -0.82 5.99 12.24
CA SER A 104 -0.22 6.21 13.57
C SER A 104 0.01 7.69 13.91
N PHE A 105 -0.33 8.61 13.00
CA PHE A 105 -0.17 10.06 13.16
C PHE A 105 1.26 10.56 13.44
N ASP A 106 2.27 9.76 13.07
CA ASP A 106 3.69 9.98 13.37
C ASP A 106 4.57 10.21 12.12
N GLY A 107 3.97 10.16 10.93
CA GLY A 107 4.67 10.37 9.65
C GLY A 107 5.60 9.23 9.23
N LYS A 108 5.57 8.09 9.95
CA LYS A 108 6.46 6.95 9.66
C LYS A 108 5.78 5.82 8.91
N THR A 109 4.45 5.84 8.88
CA THR A 109 3.65 4.80 8.26
C THR A 109 2.94 5.29 7.01
N ALA A 110 2.58 4.35 6.15
CA ALA A 110 1.68 4.55 5.02
C ALA A 110 0.75 3.35 4.92
N SER A 111 -0.45 3.58 4.39
CA SER A 111 -1.46 2.53 4.28
C SER A 111 -1.88 2.32 2.84
N LEU A 112 -2.03 1.06 2.45
CA LEU A 112 -2.53 0.66 1.13
C LEU A 112 -3.87 -0.06 1.29
N CYS A 113 -4.78 0.21 0.37
CA CYS A 113 -6.02 -0.55 0.21
C CYS A 113 -5.87 -1.49 -0.99
N VAL A 114 -5.76 -2.79 -0.74
CA VAL A 114 -5.38 -3.78 -1.76
C VAL A 114 -6.47 -4.82 -1.93
N ARG A 115 -7.02 -4.92 -3.15
CA ARG A 115 -7.91 -6.01 -3.54
C ARG A 115 -7.10 -7.22 -4.02
N ARG A 116 -7.34 -8.38 -3.43
CA ARG A 116 -6.74 -9.65 -3.88
C ARG A 116 -7.22 -9.97 -5.28
N ALA A 117 -6.28 -10.20 -6.19
CA ALA A 117 -6.58 -10.60 -7.55
C ALA A 117 -6.55 -12.14 -7.63
N VAL A 118 -7.73 -12.73 -7.61
CA VAL A 118 -7.96 -14.16 -7.78
C VAL A 118 -8.58 -14.39 -9.15
N TYR A 119 -8.10 -15.41 -9.86
CA TYR A 119 -8.66 -15.81 -11.14
C TYR A 119 -9.64 -16.96 -10.93
N TYR A 120 -10.85 -16.80 -11.48
CA TYR A 120 -11.84 -17.84 -11.57
C TYR A 120 -12.08 -18.17 -13.04
N ASP A 121 -12.06 -19.45 -13.36
CA ASP A 121 -12.40 -19.93 -14.68
C ASP A 121 -13.88 -19.60 -15.00
N ALA A 122 -14.13 -19.02 -16.18
CA ALA A 122 -15.45 -18.48 -16.51
C ALA A 122 -16.53 -19.55 -16.72
N GLU A 123 -16.12 -20.78 -17.09
CA GLU A 123 -17.05 -21.88 -17.36
C GLU A 123 -17.27 -22.75 -16.13
N THR A 124 -16.19 -23.07 -15.41
CA THR A 124 -16.22 -24.00 -14.28
C THR A 124 -16.32 -23.31 -12.92
N GLY A 125 -16.09 -22.01 -12.84
CA GLY A 125 -16.06 -21.23 -11.60
C GLY A 125 -14.92 -21.60 -10.65
N LYS A 126 -13.99 -22.46 -11.09
CA LYS A 126 -12.87 -22.94 -10.25
C LYS A 126 -11.75 -21.91 -10.21
N GLU A 127 -11.14 -21.77 -9.04
CA GLU A 127 -9.94 -20.96 -8.87
C GLU A 127 -8.72 -21.62 -9.52
N ASP A 128 -7.90 -20.82 -10.20
CA ASP A 128 -6.61 -21.23 -10.72
C ASP A 128 -5.47 -20.48 -10.00
N PRO A 129 -4.78 -21.13 -9.04
CA PRO A 129 -3.69 -20.53 -8.28
C PRO A 129 -2.52 -20.06 -9.16
N SER A 130 -2.34 -20.62 -10.36
CA SER A 130 -1.26 -20.24 -11.27
C SER A 130 -1.50 -18.87 -11.93
N LYS A 131 -2.76 -18.43 -11.99
CA LYS A 131 -3.19 -17.16 -12.58
C LYS A 131 -3.48 -16.07 -11.56
N LYS A 132 -3.16 -16.30 -10.28
CA LYS A 132 -3.34 -15.30 -9.21
C LYS A 132 -2.42 -14.10 -9.39
N GLY A 133 -2.88 -12.92 -9.01
CA GLY A 133 -2.05 -11.72 -9.05
C GLY A 133 -0.95 -11.76 -8.01
N VAL A 134 0.30 -11.82 -8.45
CA VAL A 134 1.47 -12.00 -7.56
C VAL A 134 1.53 -10.94 -6.45
N CYS A 135 1.50 -9.66 -6.80
CA CYS A 135 1.72 -8.57 -5.83
C CYS A 135 0.55 -8.39 -4.85
N SER A 136 -0.69 -8.43 -5.32
CA SER A 136 -1.85 -8.27 -4.44
C SER A 136 -2.02 -9.43 -3.47
N ASN A 137 -1.74 -10.67 -3.91
CA ASN A 137 -1.76 -11.82 -3.01
C ASN A 137 -0.62 -11.73 -2.00
N PHE A 138 0.62 -11.44 -2.45
CA PHE A 138 1.75 -11.21 -1.55
C PHE A 138 1.42 -10.22 -0.44
N LEU A 139 0.92 -9.03 -0.82
CA LEU A 139 0.54 -7.97 0.10
C LEU A 139 -0.55 -8.40 1.10
N CYS A 140 -1.62 -9.04 0.63
CA CYS A 140 -2.70 -9.51 1.51
C CYS A 140 -2.30 -10.73 2.37
N ASP A 141 -1.29 -11.50 1.95
CA ASP A 141 -0.78 -12.65 2.70
C ASP A 141 0.28 -12.27 3.74
N SER A 142 0.90 -11.09 3.60
CA SER A 142 1.93 -10.57 4.50
C SER A 142 1.50 -10.54 5.96
N LYS A 143 2.50 -10.59 6.84
CA LYS A 143 2.37 -10.55 8.30
C LYS A 143 3.20 -9.41 8.90
N PRO A 144 2.86 -8.96 10.12
CA PRO A 144 3.69 -8.01 10.84
C PRO A 144 5.15 -8.46 10.90
N GLY A 145 6.08 -7.57 10.53
CA GLY A 145 7.51 -7.83 10.46
C GLY A 145 8.03 -8.21 9.07
N ASP A 146 7.17 -8.58 8.13
CA ASP A 146 7.58 -8.91 6.76
C ASP A 146 8.21 -7.70 6.06
N LYS A 147 9.20 -7.97 5.20
CA LYS A 147 9.89 -6.93 4.43
C LYS A 147 9.24 -6.75 3.07
N ILE A 148 9.10 -5.49 2.68
CA ILE A 148 8.52 -5.09 1.40
C ILE A 148 9.43 -4.09 0.70
N LEU A 149 9.63 -4.30 -0.60
CA LEU A 149 10.39 -3.39 -1.45
C LEU A 149 9.46 -2.31 -1.99
N LEU A 150 9.62 -1.09 -1.47
CA LEU A 150 8.94 0.11 -1.94
C LEU A 150 9.80 0.85 -2.96
N THR A 151 9.20 1.17 -4.08
CA THR A 151 9.71 2.16 -5.01
C THR A 151 8.95 3.45 -4.83
N GLY A 152 9.65 4.56 -5.09
CA GLY A 152 9.24 5.92 -4.82
C GLY A 152 7.93 6.32 -5.47
N ILE A 153 7.56 7.55 -5.21
CA ILE A 153 6.19 7.99 -5.38
C ILE A 153 5.93 8.41 -6.82
N PHE A 154 4.88 7.81 -7.38
CA PHE A 154 4.41 8.08 -8.73
C PHE A 154 3.14 8.94 -8.67
N ALA A 155 3.04 9.89 -9.59
CA ALA A 155 2.01 10.91 -9.80
C ALA A 155 2.31 12.31 -9.23
N ARG A 156 2.14 13.29 -10.13
CA ARG A 156 1.86 14.71 -9.86
C ARG A 156 0.43 14.89 -10.37
N LEU A 157 -0.53 15.12 -9.47
CA LEU A 157 -1.86 15.58 -9.88
C LEU A 157 -1.78 17.05 -10.28
#